data_AF-A0A950MBV8-F1
#
_entry.id   AF-A0A950MBV8-F1
#
_cell.length_a   1.000
_cell.length_b   1.000
_cell.length_c   1.000
_cell.angle_alpha   90.00
_cell.angle_beta   90.00
_cell.angle_gamma   90.00
#
_symmetry.space_group_name_H-M   'P 1'
#
loop_
_entity.id
_entity.type
_entity.pdbx_description
1 polymer ?
#
loop_
_entity_poly.entity_id
_entity_poly.type
_entity_poly.pdbx_seq_one_letter_code
_entity_poly.pdbx_strand_id
1 'polypeptide(L)'
;WNGGMGQVIHHKFVVVDFNTANPAVFCGSSNLAQGGEESNGDNLLAITDPAVAALYAVEAIQLVDHYEFRAVASQAKSNAPLLLKGPDENPPWWQGYYDPNNLKSRERTVLVS
;
A
#
# COMPACT_ATOMS: atom_id res chain seq x y z
N TRP A 1 -19.33 17.77 1.04
CA TRP A 1 -19.17 16.38 0.59
C TRP A 1 -18.99 15.52 1.84
N ASN A 2 -19.93 14.64 2.16
CA ASN A 2 -19.96 13.92 3.46
C ASN A 2 -19.15 12.61 3.44
N GLY A 3 -18.18 12.47 2.54
CA GLY A 3 -17.35 11.26 2.41
C GLY A 3 -18.08 9.99 1.92
N GLY A 4 -19.42 10.00 1.83
CA GLY A 4 -20.22 8.85 1.42
C GLY A 4 -20.25 7.73 2.48
N MET A 5 -21.17 6.78 2.33
CA MET A 5 -21.15 5.55 3.12
C MET A 5 -20.12 4.60 2.52
N GLY A 6 -18.97 4.47 3.18
CA GLY A 6 -17.88 3.59 2.77
C GLY A 6 -16.72 3.61 3.76
N GLN A 7 -15.86 2.60 3.68
CA GLN A 7 -14.58 2.59 4.42
C GLN A 7 -13.62 3.49 3.66
N VAL A 8 -13.28 4.65 4.23
CA VAL A 8 -12.41 5.66 3.60
C VAL A 8 -11.04 5.59 4.28
N ILE A 9 -9.98 5.50 3.47
CA ILE A 9 -8.60 5.62 3.98
C ILE A 9 -8.41 7.06 4.47
N HIS A 10 -8.25 7.22 5.79
CA HIS A 10 -8.04 8.54 6.41
C HIS A 10 -6.58 8.79 6.79
N HIS A 11 -5.67 7.90 6.41
CA HIS A 11 -4.23 8.07 6.57
C HIS A 11 -3.68 8.73 5.30
N LYS A 12 -3.21 9.98 5.40
CA LYS A 12 -2.66 10.74 4.26
C LYS A 12 -1.17 10.86 4.43
N PHE A 13 -0.43 10.35 3.46
CA PHE A 13 1.01 10.44 3.43
C PHE A 13 1.51 10.29 2.00
N VAL A 14 2.74 10.72 1.76
CA VAL A 14 3.47 10.53 0.51
C VAL A 14 4.82 9.91 0.85
N VAL A 15 5.19 8.85 0.15
CA VAL A 15 6.51 8.22 0.26
C VAL A 15 7.27 8.49 -1.03
N VAL A 16 8.50 8.98 -0.91
CA VAL A 16 9.39 9.30 -2.04
C VAL A 16 10.66 8.47 -1.89
N ASP A 17 11.05 7.82 -2.98
CA ASP A 17 12.32 7.10 -3.13
C ASP A 17 12.68 6.21 -1.93
N PHE A 18 11.69 5.46 -1.40
CA PHE A 18 11.93 4.46 -0.37
C PHE A 18 12.97 3.44 -0.88
N ASN A 19 13.83 2.94 0.01
CA ASN A 19 14.96 2.07 -0.36
C ASN A 19 16.00 2.77 -1.28
N THR A 20 16.20 4.08 -1.09
CA THR A 20 17.33 4.79 -1.69
C THR A 20 18.13 5.53 -0.62
N ALA A 21 19.22 6.18 -1.01
CA ALA A 21 20.06 6.95 -0.10
C ALA A 21 19.39 8.24 0.41
N ASN A 22 18.34 8.74 -0.26
CA ASN A 22 17.68 10.00 0.08
C ASN A 22 16.15 9.86 0.13
N PRO A 23 15.61 9.01 1.01
CA PRO A 23 14.17 8.81 1.10
C PRO A 23 13.50 9.98 1.84
N ALA A 24 12.21 10.17 1.58
CA ALA A 24 11.38 11.09 2.34
C ALA A 24 9.96 10.56 2.52
N VAL A 25 9.38 10.85 3.68
CA VAL A 25 7.95 10.70 3.96
C VAL A 25 7.39 12.05 4.31
N PHE A 26 6.25 12.38 3.69
CA PHE A 26 5.42 13.51 4.09
C PHE A 26 4.16 12.96 4.76
N CYS A 27 3.89 13.36 6.00
CA CYS A 27 2.69 12.96 6.76
C CYS A 27 2.29 14.05 7.76
N GLY A 28 1.11 13.94 8.39
CA GLY A 28 0.65 14.92 9.38
C GLY A 28 -0.87 14.97 9.48
N SER A 29 -1.41 16.10 9.96
CA SER A 29 -2.86 16.35 9.94
C SER A 29 -3.38 16.76 8.56
N SER A 30 -2.47 17.25 7.69
CA SER A 30 -2.82 17.71 6.35
C SER A 30 -3.53 16.63 5.53
N ASN A 31 -4.60 17.06 4.86
CA ASN A 31 -5.30 16.25 3.86
C ASN A 31 -4.70 16.39 2.45
N LEU A 32 -3.59 17.13 2.30
CA LEU A 32 -2.96 17.47 1.01
C LEU A 32 -3.96 18.14 0.06
N ALA A 33 -4.80 19.01 0.61
CA ALA A 33 -5.89 19.67 -0.08
C ALA A 33 -5.88 21.16 0.24
N GLN A 34 -6.23 22.00 -0.75
CA GLN A 34 -6.11 23.46 -0.69
C GLN A 34 -6.68 24.08 0.60
N GLY A 35 -7.89 23.66 1.03
CA GLY A 35 -8.50 24.22 2.24
C GLY A 35 -7.75 23.89 3.54
N GLY A 36 -7.08 22.74 3.59
CA GLY A 36 -6.24 22.36 4.73
C GLY A 36 -5.01 23.26 4.86
N GLU A 37 -4.37 23.53 3.71
CA GLU A 37 -3.14 24.33 3.63
C GLU A 37 -3.35 25.84 3.81
N GLU A 38 -4.50 26.37 3.40
CA GLU A 38 -4.76 27.81 3.45
C GLU A 38 -5.49 28.26 4.73
N SER A 39 -6.32 27.40 5.34
CA SER A 39 -7.28 27.84 6.36
C SER A 39 -7.27 27.02 7.66
N ASN A 40 -6.95 25.72 7.62
CA ASN A 40 -7.10 24.85 8.80
C ASN A 40 -5.87 24.85 9.72
N GLY A 41 -4.75 25.44 9.31
CA GLY A 41 -3.50 25.38 10.07
C GLY A 41 -2.98 23.95 10.23
N ASP A 42 -3.23 23.09 9.22
CA ASP A 42 -2.76 21.71 9.23
C ASP A 42 -1.22 21.64 9.26
N ASN A 43 -0.68 20.61 9.89
CA ASN A 43 0.75 20.36 9.88
C ASN A 43 1.14 19.33 8.82
N LEU A 44 2.30 19.57 8.20
CA LEU A 44 2.98 18.62 7.32
C LEU A 44 4.40 18.43 7.81
N LEU A 45 4.75 17.18 8.11
CA LEU A 45 6.07 16.76 8.57
C LEU A 45 6.80 16.09 7.41
N ALA A 46 8.08 16.43 7.24
CA ALA A 46 9.00 15.73 6.36
C ALA A 46 9.96 14.90 7.20
N ILE A 47 9.96 13.58 7.00
CA ILE A 47 10.84 12.64 7.69
C ILE A 47 11.75 11.98 6.65
N THR A 48 13.07 12.12 6.83
CA THR A 48 14.08 11.57 5.90
C THR A 48 14.81 10.35 6.45
N ASP A 49 14.32 9.78 7.55
CA ASP A 49 14.86 8.54 8.11
C ASP A 49 14.51 7.36 7.19
N PRO A 50 15.52 6.60 6.70
CA PRO A 50 15.26 5.49 5.78
C PRO A 50 14.39 4.37 6.33
N ALA A 51 14.49 4.07 7.63
CA ALA A 51 13.67 3.04 8.25
C ALA A 51 12.21 3.49 8.34
N VAL A 52 11.96 4.76 8.68
CA VAL A 52 10.61 5.32 8.67
C VAL A 52 10.02 5.31 7.26
N ALA A 53 10.81 5.68 6.24
CA ALA A 53 10.34 5.65 4.86
C ALA A 53 10.00 4.24 4.37
N ALA A 54 10.81 3.23 4.72
CA ALA A 54 10.50 1.84 4.41
C ALA A 54 9.20 1.36 5.09
N LEU A 55 8.98 1.73 6.36
CA LEU A 55 7.74 1.38 7.08
C LEU A 55 6.50 1.99 6.42
N TYR A 56 6.56 3.26 6.00
CA TYR A 56 5.45 3.90 5.28
C TYR A 56 5.22 3.29 3.88
N ALA A 57 6.27 2.83 3.19
CA ALA A 57 6.11 2.10 1.93
C ALA A 57 5.37 0.77 2.14
N VAL A 58 5.72 0.03 3.20
CA VAL A 58 5.02 -1.20 3.59
C VAL A 58 3.56 -0.91 3.93
N GLU A 59 3.27 0.16 4.68
CA GLU A 59 1.89 0.59 4.99
C GLU A 59 1.09 0.89 3.71
N ALA A 60 1.67 1.58 2.73
CA ALA A 60 1.00 1.86 1.46
C ALA A 60 0.57 0.57 0.75
N ILE A 61 1.43 -0.44 0.74
CA ILE A 61 1.15 -1.74 0.11
C ILE A 61 0.10 -2.50 0.91
N GLN A 62 0.20 -2.54 2.23
CA GLN A 62 -0.80 -3.17 3.09
C GLN A 62 -2.20 -2.57 2.88
N LEU A 63 -2.30 -1.25 2.71
CA LEU A 63 -3.57 -0.59 2.42
C LEU A 63 -4.15 -1.04 1.06
N VAL A 64 -3.32 -1.15 0.02
CA VAL A 64 -3.78 -1.66 -1.29
C VAL A 64 -4.24 -3.12 -1.19
N ASP A 65 -3.40 -3.99 -0.62
CA ASP A 65 -3.67 -5.42 -0.45
C ASP A 65 -4.93 -5.67 0.38
N HIS A 66 -5.13 -4.88 1.44
CA HIS A 66 -6.31 -4.97 2.29
C HIS A 66 -7.60 -4.72 1.50
N TYR A 67 -7.62 -3.69 0.64
CA TYR A 67 -8.79 -3.37 -0.17
C TYR A 67 -8.98 -4.37 -1.32
N GLU A 68 -7.91 -4.86 -1.94
CA GLU A 68 -7.99 -5.94 -2.92
C GLU A 68 -8.62 -7.19 -2.30
N PHE A 69 -8.09 -7.64 -1.15
CA PHE A 69 -8.63 -8.79 -0.43
C PHE A 69 -10.12 -8.59 -0.11
N ARG A 70 -10.50 -7.42 0.40
CA ARG A 70 -11.91 -7.12 0.70
C ARG A 70 -12.79 -7.12 -0.54
N ALA A 71 -12.32 -6.61 -1.66
CA ALA A 71 -13.06 -6.61 -2.92
C ALA A 71 -13.33 -8.05 -3.38
N VAL A 72 -12.32 -8.92 -3.32
CA VAL A 72 -12.47 -10.34 -3.66
C VAL A 72 -13.35 -11.07 -2.64
N ALA A 73 -13.18 -10.81 -1.34
CA ALA A 73 -13.97 -11.42 -0.28
C ALA A 73 -15.45 -11.06 -0.36
N SER A 74 -15.78 -9.85 -0.82
CA SER A 74 -17.17 -9.43 -1.04
C SER A 74 -17.88 -10.23 -2.13
N GLN A 75 -17.13 -10.86 -3.04
CA GLN A 75 -17.64 -11.64 -4.15
C GLN A 75 -17.63 -13.16 -3.86
N ALA A 76 -17.02 -13.58 -2.75
CA ALA A 76 -16.93 -14.98 -2.37
C ALA A 76 -18.32 -15.56 -2.04
N LYS A 77 -18.54 -16.84 -2.40
CA LYS A 77 -19.81 -17.55 -2.17
C LYS A 77 -19.55 -18.83 -1.40
N SER A 78 -20.55 -19.37 -0.71
CA SER A 78 -20.38 -20.63 0.04
C SER A 78 -19.96 -21.81 -0.84
N ASN A 79 -20.36 -21.81 -2.11
CA ASN A 79 -19.97 -22.83 -3.11
C ASN A 79 -18.69 -22.48 -3.90
N ALA A 80 -18.09 -21.33 -3.63
CA ALA A 80 -16.83 -20.85 -4.19
C ALA A 80 -16.12 -19.97 -3.15
N PRO A 81 -15.65 -20.56 -2.05
CA PRO A 81 -15.02 -19.80 -0.97
C PRO A 81 -13.63 -19.31 -1.38
N LEU A 82 -13.14 -18.26 -0.71
CA LEU A 82 -11.73 -17.90 -0.77
C LEU A 82 -10.92 -18.92 0.03
N LEU A 83 -9.92 -19.51 -0.61
CA LEU A 83 -9.04 -20.50 -0.01
C LEU A 83 -7.59 -20.00 -0.12
N LEU A 84 -6.79 -20.35 0.89
CA LEU A 84 -5.36 -20.13 0.83
C LEU A 84 -4.78 -20.98 -0.31
N LYS A 85 -3.93 -20.36 -1.12
CA LYS A 85 -3.20 -21.06 -2.17
C LYS A 85 -2.02 -21.84 -1.60
N GLY A 86 -2.00 -23.14 -1.84
CA GLY A 86 -0.90 -24.01 -1.43
C GLY A 86 0.35 -23.83 -2.32
N PRO A 87 1.55 -24.21 -1.85
CA PRO A 87 2.77 -24.15 -2.65
C PRO A 87 2.77 -25.13 -3.84
N ASP A 88 1.95 -26.19 -3.76
CA ASP A 88 1.86 -27.28 -4.73
C ASP A 88 0.79 -27.06 -5.82
N GLU A 89 0.25 -25.85 -5.96
CA GLU A 89 -0.66 -25.52 -7.08
C GLU A 89 0.03 -25.73 -8.43
N ASN A 90 -0.75 -26.06 -9.46
CA ASN A 90 -0.26 -26.24 -10.83
C ASN A 90 -1.01 -25.32 -11.81
N PRO A 91 -0.36 -24.29 -12.39
CA PRO A 91 1.02 -23.89 -12.15
C PRO A 91 1.22 -23.26 -10.75
N PRO A 92 2.42 -23.34 -10.16
CA PRO A 92 2.68 -22.76 -8.85
C PRO A 92 2.47 -21.25 -8.86
N TRP A 93 1.65 -20.74 -7.93
CA TRP A 93 1.31 -19.31 -7.88
C TRP A 93 2.54 -18.41 -7.68
N TRP A 94 3.59 -18.93 -7.02
CA TRP A 94 4.81 -18.21 -6.71
C TRP A 94 5.76 -18.11 -7.91
N GLN A 95 5.55 -18.87 -8.99
CA GLN A 95 6.48 -18.94 -10.12
C GLN A 95 6.76 -17.56 -10.73
N GLY A 96 5.73 -16.72 -10.88
CA GLY A 96 5.88 -15.36 -11.42
C GLY A 96 6.74 -14.43 -10.55
N TYR A 97 6.85 -14.69 -9.25
CA TYR A 97 7.72 -13.90 -8.35
C TYR A 97 9.21 -14.23 -8.53
N TYR A 98 9.55 -15.32 -9.23
CA TYR A 98 10.92 -15.74 -9.50
C TYR A 98 11.33 -15.62 -10.98
N ASP A 99 10.43 -15.13 -11.85
CA ASP A 99 10.74 -14.82 -13.25
C ASP A 99 11.18 -13.35 -13.39
N PRO A 100 12.44 -13.07 -13.75
CA PRO A 100 12.95 -11.69 -13.88
C PRO A 100 12.19 -10.82 -14.88
N ASN A 101 11.49 -11.43 -15.85
CA ASN A 101 10.69 -10.69 -16.85
C ASN A 101 9.28 -10.37 -16.36
N ASN A 102 8.89 -10.84 -15.17
CA ASN A 102 7.56 -10.65 -14.60
C ASN A 102 7.53 -9.49 -13.60
N LEU A 103 6.45 -8.70 -13.62
CA LEU A 103 6.24 -7.60 -12.67
C LEU A 103 6.30 -8.07 -11.21
N LYS A 104 5.78 -9.27 -10.91
CA LYS A 104 5.79 -9.85 -9.56
C LYS A 104 7.19 -10.08 -9.01
N SER A 105 8.15 -10.39 -9.88
CA SER A 105 9.55 -10.49 -9.46
C SER A 105 10.11 -9.14 -9.04
N ARG A 106 9.77 -8.05 -9.77
CA ARG A 106 10.19 -6.69 -9.41
C ARG A 106 9.65 -6.28 -8.05
N GLU A 107 8.35 -6.49 -7.83
CA GLU A 107 7.68 -6.24 -6.56
C GLU A 107 8.39 -6.92 -5.39
N ARG A 108 8.62 -8.25 -5.48
CA ARG A 108 9.36 -9.00 -4.46
C ARG A 108 10.74 -8.42 -4.17
N THR A 109 11.50 -8.05 -5.21
CA THR A 109 12.88 -7.58 -5.01
C THR A 109 12.97 -6.18 -4.41
N VAL A 110 12.02 -5.29 -4.76
CA VAL A 110 12.00 -3.91 -4.26
C VAL A 110 11.68 -3.85 -2.76
N LEU A 111 10.90 -4.80 -2.25
CA LEU A 111 10.43 -4.84 -0.86
C LEU A 111 11.34 -5.63 0.10
N VAL A 112 12.33 -6.35 -0.43
CA VAL A 112 13.21 -7.25 0.33
C VAL A 112 14.68 -6.81 0.30
N SER A 113 14.99 -5.73 -0.42
CA SER A 113 16.34 -5.12 -0.45
C SER A 113 16.46 -3.97 0.54
#